data_AF-D2TZG6-F1
#
_entry.id   AF-D2TZG6-F1
#
_cell.length_a   1.000
_cell.length_b   1.000
_cell.length_c   1.000
_cell.angle_alpha   90.00
_cell.angle_beta   90.00
_cell.angle_gamma   90.00
#
_symmetry.space_group_name_H-M   'P 1'
#
loop_
_entity.id
_entity.type
_entity.pdbx_description
1 polymer ?
#
loop_
_entity_poly.entity_id
_entity_poly.type
_entity_poly.pdbx_seq_one_letter_code
_entity_poly.pdbx_strand_id
1 'polypeptide(L)'
;MSTCINKNKLTVHFSEKPVKITRWIAKNSVARDFRYSCGIRYLPSSIKIGKGENITVAMNSKIMGWQATYIEAIFSDGYVATTEVYITPDEKFPITAPPAKNSSCQTLPGRI
;
A
#
# COMPACT_ATOMS: atom_id res chain seq x y z
N MET A 1 -5.34 17.04 -2.11
CA MET A 1 -5.55 15.64 -2.56
C MET A 1 -6.47 14.95 -1.58
N SER A 2 -7.52 14.30 -2.07
CA SER A 2 -8.49 13.54 -1.25
C SER A 2 -8.74 12.16 -1.85
N THR A 3 -9.29 11.26 -1.05
CA THR A 3 -9.50 9.85 -1.43
C THR A 3 -10.91 9.39 -1.11
N CYS A 4 -11.42 8.44 -1.91
CA CYS A 4 -12.63 7.70 -1.58
C CYS A 4 -12.47 6.22 -1.92
N ILE A 5 -12.98 5.34 -1.05
CA ILE A 5 -12.96 3.89 -1.24
C ILE A 5 -14.39 3.41 -1.49
N ASN A 6 -14.60 2.66 -2.58
CA ASN A 6 -15.87 2.02 -2.87
C ASN A 6 -15.64 0.67 -3.57
N LYS A 7 -16.22 -0.42 -3.04
CA LYS A 7 -16.20 -1.76 -3.65
C LYS A 7 -14.82 -2.13 -4.21
N ASN A 8 -13.78 -2.12 -3.35
CA ASN A 8 -12.41 -2.45 -3.75
C ASN A 8 -11.76 -1.53 -4.77
N LYS A 9 -12.24 -0.29 -4.89
CA LYS A 9 -11.60 0.73 -5.72
C LYS A 9 -11.25 1.92 -4.84
N LEU A 10 -10.01 2.37 -4.97
CA LEU A 10 -9.57 3.64 -4.39
C LEU A 10 -9.57 4.67 -5.52
N THR A 11 -10.38 5.70 -5.36
CA THR A 11 -10.32 6.88 -6.23
C THR A 11 -9.55 7.97 -5.51
N VAL A 12 -8.60 8.57 -6.19
CA VAL A 12 -7.82 9.71 -5.70
C VAL A 12 -8.21 10.93 -6.53
N HIS A 13 -8.57 11.99 -5.84
CA HIS A 13 -8.91 13.29 -6.41
C HIS A 13 -7.76 14.26 -6.16
N PHE A 14 -7.20 14.80 -7.23
CA PHE A 14 -6.16 15.83 -7.18
C PHE A 14 -6.78 17.21 -7.34
N SER A 15 -6.23 18.21 -6.65
CA SER A 15 -6.66 19.61 -6.78
C SER A 15 -6.11 20.29 -8.02
N GLU A 16 -5.09 19.68 -8.62
CA GLU A 16 -4.43 20.11 -9.85
C GLU A 16 -3.86 18.87 -10.54
N LYS A 17 -3.39 19.00 -11.78
CA LYS A 17 -2.92 17.85 -12.55
C LYS A 17 -1.50 17.43 -12.14
N PRO A 18 -1.28 16.21 -11.63
CA PRO A 18 0.06 15.71 -11.35
C PRO A 18 0.83 15.42 -12.65
N VAL A 19 2.16 15.55 -12.59
CA VAL A 19 3.09 15.20 -13.68
C VAL A 19 3.57 13.75 -13.60
N LYS A 20 3.53 13.14 -12.40
CA LYS A 20 3.82 11.73 -12.19
C LYS A 20 2.92 11.16 -11.10
N ILE A 21 2.43 9.95 -11.32
CA ILE A 21 1.70 9.19 -10.31
C ILE A 21 2.35 7.82 -10.16
N THR A 22 2.71 7.47 -8.93
CA THR A 22 3.28 6.18 -8.56
C THR A 22 2.36 5.47 -7.57
N ARG A 23 1.94 4.25 -7.88
CA ARG A 23 1.35 3.34 -6.90
C ARG A 23 2.43 2.53 -6.23
N TRP A 24 2.44 2.54 -4.92
CA TRP A 24 3.38 1.75 -4.13
C TRP A 24 2.64 0.58 -3.49
N ILE A 25 3.16 -0.62 -3.66
CA ILE A 25 2.56 -1.84 -3.10
C ILE A 25 3.60 -2.63 -2.30
N ALA A 26 3.25 -2.97 -1.06
CA ALA A 26 3.92 -4.02 -0.28
C ALA A 26 2.94 -5.18 -0.06
N LYS A 27 3.44 -6.41 0.02
CA LYS A 27 2.61 -7.60 0.27
C LYS A 27 3.32 -8.60 1.16
N ASN A 28 2.56 -9.32 1.97
CA ASN A 28 3.02 -10.48 2.70
C ASN A 28 1.92 -11.55 2.66
N SER A 29 2.20 -12.70 2.06
CA SER A 29 1.23 -13.78 1.92
C SER A 29 1.20 -14.76 3.09
N VAL A 30 2.13 -14.62 4.04
CA VAL A 30 2.41 -15.65 5.06
C VAL A 30 1.94 -15.21 6.44
N ALA A 31 2.30 -14.01 6.88
CA ALA A 31 2.11 -13.56 8.24
C ALA A 31 1.78 -12.06 8.34
N ARG A 32 1.43 -11.60 9.55
CA ARG A 32 1.11 -10.20 9.85
C ARG A 32 2.34 -9.27 9.89
N ASP A 33 3.51 -9.71 9.45
CA ASP A 33 4.72 -8.87 9.53
C ASP A 33 4.75 -7.81 8.44
N PHE A 34 4.99 -6.55 8.81
CA PHE A 34 5.12 -5.40 7.91
C PHE A 34 6.57 -4.88 7.80
N ARG A 35 7.52 -5.47 8.56
CA ARG A 35 8.85 -4.90 8.74
C ARG A 35 9.73 -5.09 7.52
N TYR A 36 10.52 -4.05 7.22
CA TYR A 36 11.53 -4.08 6.15
C TYR A 36 12.57 -5.19 6.35
N SER A 37 13.00 -5.42 7.60
CA SER A 37 13.95 -6.49 7.96
C SER A 37 13.47 -7.90 7.62
N CYS A 38 12.15 -8.08 7.47
CA CYS A 38 11.52 -9.32 7.06
C CYS A 38 11.39 -9.49 5.53
N GLY A 39 11.94 -8.54 4.77
CA GLY A 39 11.90 -8.51 3.31
C GLY A 39 10.66 -7.83 2.75
N ILE A 40 9.85 -7.19 3.59
CA ILE A 40 8.64 -6.48 3.15
C ILE A 40 9.05 -5.11 2.59
N ARG A 41 8.81 -4.89 1.30
CA ARG A 41 9.21 -3.68 0.60
C ARG A 41 8.06 -3.17 -0.26
N TYR A 42 7.92 -1.85 -0.31
CA TYR A 42 7.07 -1.21 -1.30
C TYR A 42 7.76 -1.22 -2.65
N LEU A 43 7.04 -1.72 -3.66
CA LEU A 43 7.47 -1.71 -5.04
C LEU A 43 6.64 -0.67 -5.82
N PRO A 44 7.29 0.19 -6.62
CA PRO A 44 6.60 1.21 -7.38
C PRO A 44 5.95 0.62 -8.64
N SER A 45 4.83 1.20 -9.03
CA SER A 45 4.13 0.93 -10.29
C SER A 45 3.60 2.25 -10.83
N SER A 46 4.08 2.65 -12.01
CA SER A 46 3.67 3.92 -12.63
C SER A 46 2.21 3.86 -13.10
N ILE A 47 1.43 4.90 -12.82
CA ILE A 47 0.06 5.05 -13.31
C ILE A 47 0.04 6.07 -14.44
N LYS A 48 -0.59 5.70 -15.57
CA LYS A 48 -0.82 6.63 -16.68
C LYS A 48 -1.75 7.75 -16.23
N ILE A 49 -1.30 9.00 -16.40
CA ILE A 49 -2.10 10.19 -16.10
C ILE A 49 -3.11 10.39 -17.23
N GLY A 50 -4.40 10.38 -16.87
CA GLY A 50 -5.50 10.64 -17.80
C GLY A 50 -5.65 12.13 -18.13
N LYS A 51 -6.74 12.46 -18.83
CA LYS A 51 -7.12 13.86 -19.09
C LYS A 51 -7.77 14.54 -17.87
N GLY A 52 -8.30 13.77 -16.92
CA GLY A 52 -8.95 14.28 -15.71
C GLY A 52 -8.01 14.37 -14.50
N GLU A 53 -8.54 14.93 -13.42
CA GLU A 53 -7.85 15.17 -12.14
C GLU A 53 -8.02 14.01 -11.16
N ASN A 54 -8.54 12.88 -11.63
CA ASN A 54 -8.83 11.72 -10.80
C ASN A 54 -8.18 10.48 -11.38
N ILE A 55 -7.74 9.59 -10.49
CA ILE A 55 -7.40 8.22 -10.85
C ILE A 55 -8.23 7.25 -10.02
N THR A 56 -8.45 6.07 -10.58
CA THR A 56 -9.06 4.96 -9.85
C THR A 56 -8.16 3.75 -9.94
N VAL A 57 -7.79 3.19 -8.79
CA VAL A 57 -6.96 1.99 -8.69
C VAL A 57 -7.77 0.85 -8.08
N ALA A 58 -7.63 -0.34 -8.65
CA ALA A 58 -8.20 -1.55 -8.08
C ALA A 58 -7.39 -2.00 -6.85
N MET A 59 -8.09 -2.21 -5.75
CA MET A 59 -7.59 -2.74 -4.50
C MET A 59 -7.78 -4.26 -4.50
N ASN A 60 -6.72 -5.01 -4.20
CA ASN A 60 -6.77 -6.46 -4.25
C ASN A 60 -7.21 -7.03 -2.88
N SER A 61 -8.43 -7.56 -2.77
CA SER A 61 -8.92 -8.22 -1.54
C SER A 61 -8.91 -9.74 -1.58
N LYS A 62 -8.68 -10.36 -2.74
CA LYS A 62 -8.63 -11.82 -2.88
C LYS A 62 -7.19 -12.31 -2.80
N ILE A 63 -6.53 -12.03 -1.67
CA ILE A 63 -5.16 -12.44 -1.41
C ILE A 63 -5.08 -13.28 -0.15
N MET A 64 -4.16 -14.24 -0.14
CA MET A 64 -3.67 -14.80 1.11
C MET A 64 -2.76 -13.76 1.76
N GLY A 65 -2.95 -13.51 3.05
CA GLY A 65 -2.17 -12.52 3.78
C GLY A 65 -2.71 -11.10 3.65
N TRP A 66 -1.82 -10.15 3.39
CA TRP A 66 -2.18 -8.74 3.26
C TRP A 66 -1.39 -8.02 2.17
N GLN A 67 -1.96 -6.91 1.68
CA GLN A 67 -1.34 -5.99 0.75
C GLN A 67 -1.54 -4.55 1.24
N ALA A 68 -0.47 -3.79 1.38
CA ALA A 68 -0.51 -2.37 1.69
C ALA A 68 -0.31 -1.57 0.39
N THR A 69 -1.15 -0.57 0.16
CA THR A 69 -1.13 0.26 -1.04
C THR A 69 -1.23 1.73 -0.65
N TYR A 70 -0.38 2.58 -1.23
CA TYR A 70 -0.59 4.02 -1.23
C TYR A 70 -0.26 4.62 -2.60
N ILE A 71 -0.69 5.85 -2.81
CA ILE A 71 -0.45 6.60 -4.04
C ILE A 71 0.44 7.79 -3.71
N GLU A 72 1.47 7.98 -4.52
CA GLU A 72 2.32 9.17 -4.54
C GLU A 72 2.04 9.93 -5.83
N ALA A 73 1.86 11.24 -5.72
CA ALA A 73 1.69 12.15 -6.85
C ALA A 73 2.73 13.27 -6.76
N ILE A 74 3.39 13.54 -7.88
CA ILE A 74 4.34 14.65 -8.04
C ILE A 74 3.70 15.68 -8.97
N PHE A 75 3.78 16.95 -8.59
CA PHE A 75 3.19 18.08 -9.31
C PHE A 75 4.26 18.92 -10.03
N SER A 76 3.83 19.83 -10.90
CA SER A 76 4.74 20.60 -11.77
C SER A 76 5.63 21.59 -11.03
N ASP A 77 5.22 21.99 -9.82
CA ASP A 77 6.00 22.83 -8.91
C ASP A 77 7.01 22.04 -8.07
N GLY A 78 7.05 20.71 -8.23
CA GLY A 78 7.90 19.80 -7.45
C GLY A 78 7.27 19.32 -6.14
N TYR A 79 6.04 19.72 -5.82
CA TYR A 79 5.34 19.22 -4.64
C TYR A 79 5.08 17.71 -4.77
N VAL A 80 5.22 16.98 -3.65
CA VAL A 80 4.99 15.54 -3.56
C VAL A 80 3.92 15.28 -2.52
N ALA A 81 2.79 14.71 -2.94
CA ALA A 81 1.69 14.32 -2.06
C ALA A 81 1.53 12.80 -2.01
N THR A 82 1.28 12.26 -0.81
CA THR A 82 0.99 10.84 -0.61
C THR A 82 -0.37 10.64 0.05
N THR A 83 -1.11 9.62 -0.37
CA THR A 83 -2.30 9.18 0.37
C THR A 83 -1.90 8.50 1.66
N GLU A 84 -2.86 8.23 2.54
CA GLU A 84 -2.67 7.23 3.58
C GLU A 84 -2.40 5.83 2.97
N VAL A 85 -1.94 4.92 3.82
CA VAL A 85 -1.72 3.53 3.44
C VAL A 85 -2.99 2.72 3.67
N TYR A 86 -3.48 2.09 2.61
CA TYR A 86 -4.63 1.20 2.64
C TYR A 86 -4.18 -0.25 2.68
N ILE A 87 -4.66 -1.03 3.66
CA ILE A 87 -4.30 -2.43 3.84
C ILE A 87 -5.49 -3.32 3.49
N THR A 88 -5.33 -4.23 2.54
CA THR A 88 -6.35 -5.22 2.19
C THR A 88 -5.89 -6.65 2.49
N PRO A 89 -6.82 -7.59 2.69
CA PRO A 89 -8.26 -7.37 2.85
C PRO A 89 -8.60 -6.74 4.20
N ASP A 90 -9.63 -5.89 4.23
CA ASP A 90 -10.08 -5.25 5.47
C ASP A 90 -10.51 -6.30 6.50
N GLU A 91 -10.11 -6.08 7.75
CA GLU A 91 -10.43 -6.90 8.92
C GLU A 91 -10.03 -8.39 8.82
N LYS A 92 -9.29 -8.77 7.78
CA LYS A 92 -8.92 -10.17 7.50
C LYS A 92 -7.42 -10.28 7.35
N PHE A 93 -6.73 -10.39 8.49
CA PHE A 93 -5.28 -10.53 8.54
C PHE A 93 -4.86 -11.88 9.09
N PRO A 94 -3.73 -12.45 8.64
CA PRO A 94 -3.12 -13.59 9.31
C PRO A 94 -2.99 -13.33 10.81
N ILE A 95 -3.40 -14.32 11.61
CA ILE A 95 -3.20 -14.33 13.06
C ILE A 95 -1.95 -15.12 13.45
N THR A 96 -1.34 -15.83 12.50
CA THR A 96 -0.10 -16.56 12.70
C THR A 96 1.06 -15.61 12.93
N ALA A 97 1.83 -15.88 13.98
CA ALA A 97 3.07 -15.16 14.26
C ALA A 97 4.03 -15.27 13.07
N PRO A 98 4.76 -14.20 12.73
CA PRO A 98 5.79 -14.25 11.69
C PRO A 98 6.86 -15.30 12.01
N PRO A 99 7.22 -16.19 11.06
CA PRO A 99 8.31 -17.11 11.27
C PRO A 99 9.63 -16.35 11.43
N ALA A 100 10.49 -16.83 12.33
CA ALA A 100 11.83 -16.28 12.47
C ALA A 100 12.63 -16.56 11.18
N LYS A 101 13.13 -15.50 10.54
CA LYS A 101 14.02 -15.61 9.37
C LYS A 101 15.46 -15.24 9.70
N ASN A 102 15.66 -14.22 10.52
CA ASN A 102 16.97 -13.74 10.95
C ASN A 102 16.82 -12.99 12.29
N SER A 103 17.95 -12.59 12.90
CA SER A 103 17.94 -11.86 14.18
C SER A 103 17.12 -10.58 14.18
N SER A 104 16.98 -9.93 13.02
CA SER A 104 16.20 -8.70 12.80
C SER A 104 14.76 -8.95 12.36
N CYS A 105 14.40 -10.21 12.07
CA CYS A 105 13.09 -10.66 11.63
C CYS A 105 12.70 -11.91 12.43
N GLN A 106 12.41 -11.69 13.70
CA GLN A 106 11.88 -12.69 14.62
C GLN A 106 10.90 -12.01 15.58
N THR A 107 9.99 -12.79 16.16
CA THR A 107 9.19 -12.38 17.31
C THR A 107 10.03 -12.59 18.57
N LEU A 108 9.87 -11.71 19.56
CA LEU A 108 10.52 -11.91 20.84
C LEU A 108 9.84 -13.09 21.56
N PRO A 109 10.61 -14.01 22.17
CA PRO A 109 10.04 -15.02 23.04
C PRO A 109 9.38 -14.33 24.25
N GLY A 110 8.17 -14.76 24.64
CA GLY A 110 7.60 -14.39 25.95
C GLY A 110 6.28 -13.62 25.99
N ARG A 111 5.43 -13.65 24.96
CA ARG A 111 3.99 -13.36 25.13
C ARG A 111 3.14 -14.43 24.44
N ILE A 112 2.71 -15.39 25.25
CA ILE A 112 1.52 -16.23 25.03
C ILE A 112 0.34 -15.56 25.72
#